data_AF-A0AAV9CS54-F1
#
_entry.id   AF-A0AAV9CS54-F1
#
_cell.length_a   1.000
_cell.length_b   1.000
_cell.length_c   1.000
_cell.angle_alpha   90.00
_cell.angle_beta   90.00
_cell.angle_gamma   90.00
#
_symmetry.space_group_name_H-M   'P 1'
#
loop_
_entity.id
_entity.type
_entity.pdbx_description
1 polymer ?
#
loop_
_entity_poly.entity_id
_entity_poly.type
_entity_poly.pdbx_seq_one_letter_code
_entity_poly.pdbx_strand_id
1 'polypeptide(L)'
;MSEEISYVDEDGKQLVATNDTANSIELGSGGSELVISTKLDGRIRVKNLGSREFMRYYRQRPRPSPSRNIALAISLASRYRSMGLATVQSKQQMMRMKVLKEMNRSGVDAMRSKIGMKSNVIRNLPKNVEH
;
A
#
# COMPACT_ATOMS: atom_id res chain seq x y z
N MET A 1 -23.38 7.37 -55.09
CA MET A 1 -22.95 5.97 -55.23
C MET A 1 -21.94 5.72 -54.14
N SER A 2 -22.27 4.90 -53.15
CA SER A 2 -21.34 4.55 -52.07
C SER A 2 -20.46 3.42 -52.59
N GLU A 3 -19.16 3.66 -52.73
CA GLU A 3 -18.20 2.64 -53.11
C GLU A 3 -17.97 1.72 -51.91
N GLU A 4 -18.41 0.47 -52.04
CA GLU A 4 -18.22 -0.58 -51.04
C GLU A 4 -16.80 -1.16 -51.20
N ILE A 5 -15.89 -0.75 -50.31
CA ILE A 5 -14.49 -1.18 -50.34
C ILE A 5 -14.41 -2.61 -49.78
N SER A 6 -14.34 -3.60 -50.68
CA SER A 6 -14.12 -5.00 -50.34
C SER A 6 -12.61 -5.29 -50.23
N TYR A 7 -12.15 -5.73 -49.06
CA TYR A 7 -10.77 -6.16 -48.86
C TYR A 7 -10.62 -7.64 -49.22
N VAL A 8 -9.89 -7.91 -50.30
CA VAL A 8 -9.63 -9.25 -50.84
C VAL A 8 -8.13 -9.53 -50.74
N ASP A 9 -7.77 -10.75 -50.34
CA ASP A 9 -6.38 -11.24 -50.29
C ASP A 9 -5.79 -11.44 -51.70
N GLU A 10 -4.48 -11.65 -51.80
CA GLU A 10 -3.76 -11.94 -53.05
C GLU A 10 -4.31 -13.19 -53.78
N ASP A 11 -4.92 -14.12 -53.02
CA ASP A 11 -5.58 -15.33 -53.51
C ASP A 11 -7.06 -15.12 -53.94
N GLY A 12 -7.57 -13.89 -53.95
CA GLY A 12 -8.97 -13.62 -54.30
C GLY A 12 -10.00 -13.99 -53.21
N LYS A 13 -9.53 -14.34 -52.01
CA LYS A 13 -10.38 -14.67 -50.85
C LYS A 13 -10.76 -13.40 -50.10
N GLN A 14 -12.05 -13.23 -49.83
CA GLN A 14 -12.55 -12.10 -49.06
C GLN A 14 -12.03 -12.16 -47.62
N LEU A 15 -11.27 -11.16 -47.18
CA LEU A 15 -10.63 -11.13 -45.86
C LEU A 15 -11.64 -10.90 -44.72
N VAL A 16 -12.79 -10.30 -45.05
CA VAL A 16 -13.90 -10.06 -44.13
C VAL A 16 -15.20 -10.41 -44.83
N ALA A 17 -15.84 -11.51 -44.45
CA ALA A 17 -17.16 -11.86 -44.96
C ALA A 17 -18.17 -10.80 -44.49
N THR A 18 -18.75 -10.06 -45.43
CA THR A 18 -19.71 -8.97 -45.18
C THR A 18 -20.98 -9.42 -44.43
N ASN A 19 -21.23 -10.73 -44.37
CA ASN A 19 -22.42 -11.34 -43.75
C ASN A 19 -22.13 -12.10 -42.44
N ASP A 20 -20.90 -12.10 -41.95
CA ASP A 20 -20.54 -12.83 -40.72
C ASP A 20 -20.82 -12.00 -39.46
N THR A 21 -22.05 -12.11 -38.95
CA THR A 21 -22.48 -11.42 -37.71
C THR A 21 -21.90 -12.04 -36.43
N ALA A 22 -21.23 -13.19 -36.52
CA ALA A 22 -20.63 -13.85 -35.37
C ALA A 22 -19.28 -13.23 -34.98
N ASN A 23 -18.58 -12.62 -35.93
CA ASN A 23 -17.25 -12.05 -35.74
C ASN A 23 -17.30 -10.52 -35.91
N SER A 24 -16.75 -9.77 -34.94
CA SER A 24 -16.67 -8.30 -35.03
C SER A 24 -15.22 -7.82 -34.94
N ILE A 25 -14.93 -6.75 -35.67
CA ILE A 25 -13.64 -6.07 -35.69
C ILE A 25 -13.91 -4.61 -35.31
N GLU A 26 -13.40 -4.20 -34.18
CA GLU A 26 -13.63 -2.87 -33.61
C GLU A 26 -12.30 -2.24 -33.21
N LEU A 27 -12.25 -0.91 -33.17
CA LEU A 27 -11.12 -0.21 -32.58
C LEU A 27 -11.32 -0.12 -31.06
N GLY A 28 -10.27 -0.41 -30.30
CA GLY A 28 -10.26 -0.32 -28.85
C GLY A 28 -10.48 1.12 -28.37
N SER A 29 -10.74 1.25 -27.06
CA SER A 29 -10.94 2.55 -26.42
C SER A 29 -9.71 3.46 -26.62
N GLY A 30 -9.82 4.45 -27.51
CA GLY A 30 -8.73 5.34 -27.90
C GLY A 30 -8.18 5.13 -29.31
N GLY A 31 -8.74 4.20 -30.10
CA GLY A 31 -8.44 4.05 -31.54
C GLY A 31 -7.10 3.41 -31.88
N SER A 32 -6.26 3.11 -30.89
CA SER A 32 -4.89 2.62 -31.07
C SER A 32 -4.74 1.10 -31.03
N GLU A 33 -5.83 0.38 -30.72
CA GLU A 33 -5.83 -1.08 -30.62
C GLU A 33 -6.91 -1.65 -31.53
N LEU A 34 -6.64 -2.80 -32.14
CA LEU A 34 -7.61 -3.56 -32.91
C LEU A 34 -8.16 -4.68 -32.02
N VAL A 35 -9.47 -4.68 -31.81
CA VAL A 35 -10.19 -5.68 -31.02
C VAL A 35 -10.92 -6.60 -31.98
N ILE A 36 -10.50 -7.87 -32.01
CA ILE A 36 -11.11 -8.91 -32.82
C ILE A 36 -11.90 -9.83 -31.90
N SER A 37 -13.21 -9.79 -32.04
CA SER A 37 -14.15 -10.65 -31.30
C SER A 37 -14.60 -11.78 -32.21
N THR A 38 -14.36 -13.02 -31.77
CA THR A 38 -14.80 -14.22 -32.49
C THR A 38 -15.76 -15.03 -31.63
N LYS A 39 -16.94 -15.37 -32.15
CA LYS A 39 -17.89 -16.26 -31.48
C LYS A 39 -17.77 -17.66 -32.07
N LEU A 40 -17.35 -18.63 -31.25
CA LEU A 40 -17.29 -20.04 -31.62
C LEU A 40 -17.98 -20.86 -30.54
N ASP A 41 -18.98 -21.66 -30.91
CA ASP A 41 -19.68 -22.61 -30.03
C ASP A 41 -20.16 -22.00 -28.70
N GLY A 42 -20.74 -20.79 -28.77
CA GLY A 42 -21.25 -20.07 -27.60
C GLY A 42 -20.18 -19.40 -26.73
N ARG A 43 -18.89 -19.56 -27.05
CA ARG A 43 -17.77 -18.90 -26.36
C ARG A 43 -17.27 -17.70 -27.18
N ILE A 44 -17.13 -16.56 -26.51
CA ILE A 44 -16.55 -15.35 -27.10
C ILE A 44 -15.04 -15.38 -26.85
N ARG A 45 -14.25 -15.35 -27.93
CA ARG A 45 -12.79 -15.20 -27.88
C ARG A 45 -12.43 -13.81 -28.41
N VAL A 46 -11.83 -13.00 -27.55
CA VAL A 46 -11.37 -11.65 -27.87
C VAL A 46 -9.84 -11.65 -28.01
N LYS A 47 -9.33 -11.09 -29.10
CA LYS A 47 -7.90 -10.82 -29.32
C LYS A 47 -7.71 -9.32 -29.50
N ASN A 48 -6.83 -8.73 -28.69
CA ASN A 48 -6.44 -7.32 -28.81
C ASN A 48 -5.06 -7.25 -29.46
N LEU A 49 -4.94 -6.49 -30.55
CA LEU A 49 -3.69 -6.21 -31.24
C LEU A 49 -3.35 -4.72 -31.07
N GLY A 50 -2.21 -4.44 -30.44
CA GLY A 50 -1.78 -3.07 -30.21
C GLY A 50 -1.14 -2.41 -31.44
N SER A 51 -1.27 -1.09 -31.57
CA SER A 51 -0.57 -0.33 -32.61
C SER A 51 0.95 -0.38 -32.41
N ARG A 52 1.67 -0.47 -33.53
CA ARG A 52 3.14 -0.48 -33.55
C ARG A 52 3.74 0.81 -32.99
N GLU A 53 2.99 1.91 -32.97
CA GLU A 53 3.40 3.19 -32.42
C GLU A 53 3.66 3.11 -30.91
N PHE A 54 2.95 2.22 -30.20
CA PHE A 54 3.05 2.04 -28.75
C PHE A 54 3.97 0.89 -28.33
N MET A 55 4.79 0.34 -29.25
CA MET A 55 5.70 -0.80 -28.97
C MET A 55 6.61 -0.59 -27.75
N ARG A 56 7.02 0.65 -27.46
CA ARG A 56 7.83 0.95 -26.28
C ARG A 56 7.04 0.72 -24.97
N TYR A 57 5.76 1.10 -24.96
CA TYR A 57 4.88 0.95 -23.80
C TYR A 57 4.46 -0.51 -23.57
N TYR A 58 4.19 -1.27 -24.63
CA TYR A 58 3.87 -2.70 -24.49
C TYR A 58 5.03 -3.54 -23.94
N ARG A 59 6.27 -3.10 -24.16
CA ARG A 59 7.47 -3.75 -23.60
C ARG A 59 7.73 -3.33 -22.14
N GLN A 60 7.03 -2.33 -21.63
CA GLN A 60 7.18 -1.86 -20.26
C GLN A 60 6.60 -2.89 -19.27
N ARG A 61 7.33 -3.16 -18.20
CA ARG A 61 6.88 -3.97 -17.06
C ARG A 61 6.72 -3.04 -15.86
N PRO A 62 5.61 -2.28 -15.74
CA PRO A 62 5.41 -1.38 -14.62
C PRO A 62 5.40 -2.17 -13.31
N ARG A 63 5.84 -1.52 -12.23
CA ARG A 63 5.76 -2.13 -10.90
C ARG A 63 4.29 -2.42 -10.57
N PRO A 64 3.97 -3.59 -10.00
CA PRO A 64 2.60 -3.92 -9.62
C PRO A 64 2.04 -2.85 -8.69
N SER A 65 0.74 -2.55 -8.85
CA SER A 65 0.10 -1.47 -8.11
C SER A 65 0.15 -1.71 -6.60
N PRO A 66 0.08 -0.65 -5.76
CA PRO A 66 0.17 -0.76 -4.31
C PRO A 66 -0.92 -1.60 -3.64
N SER A 67 -1.94 -2.06 -4.36
CA SER A 67 -2.91 -3.03 -3.85
C SER A 67 -2.25 -4.27 -3.24
N ARG A 68 -1.18 -4.78 -3.88
CA ARG A 68 -0.31 -5.84 -3.32
C ARG A 68 0.48 -5.36 -2.09
N ASN A 69 0.82 -4.07 -2.03
CA ASN A 69 1.52 -3.45 -0.90
C ASN A 69 0.62 -3.28 0.32
N ILE A 70 -0.71 -3.18 0.17
CA ILE A 70 -1.65 -3.08 1.30
C ILE A 70 -1.65 -4.39 2.10
N ALA A 71 -1.79 -5.54 1.42
CA ALA A 71 -1.72 -6.85 2.07
C ALA A 71 -0.36 -7.08 2.74
N LEU A 72 0.73 -6.69 2.07
CA LEU A 72 2.08 -6.72 2.63
C LEU A 72 2.21 -5.81 3.87
N ALA A 73 1.72 -4.58 3.82
CA ALA A 73 1.76 -3.63 4.92
C ALA A 73 0.93 -4.10 6.12
N ILE A 74 -0.25 -4.69 5.89
CA ILE A 74 -1.08 -5.30 6.94
C ILE A 74 -0.35 -6.50 7.55
N SER A 75 0.21 -7.39 6.73
CA SER A 75 0.96 -8.55 7.21
C SER A 75 2.19 -8.14 8.03
N LEU A 76 2.87 -7.08 7.60
CA LEU A 76 4.05 -6.52 8.26
C LEU A 76 3.67 -5.86 9.58
N ALA A 77 2.60 -5.05 9.61
CA ALA A 77 2.08 -4.44 10.83
C ALA A 77 1.61 -5.48 11.85
N SER A 78 0.96 -6.55 11.40
CA SER A 78 0.57 -7.70 12.23
C SER A 78 1.79 -8.38 12.85
N ARG A 79 2.83 -8.64 12.04
CA ARG A 79 4.08 -9.23 12.52
C ARG A 79 4.81 -8.34 13.53
N TYR A 80 4.85 -7.03 13.30
CA TYR A 80 5.46 -6.12 14.29
C TYR A 80 4.66 -6.06 15.59
N ARG A 81 3.32 -6.09 15.52
CA ARG A 81 2.47 -6.22 16.71
C ARG A 81 2.71 -7.52 17.47
N SER A 82 2.84 -8.66 16.77
CA SER A 82 3.09 -9.95 17.41
C SER A 82 4.48 -10.04 18.03
N MET A 83 5.47 -9.36 17.45
CA MET A 83 6.83 -9.26 18.02
C MET A 83 6.95 -8.27 19.18
N GLY A 84 5.87 -7.58 19.58
CA GLY A 84 5.92 -6.56 20.63
C GLY A 84 6.69 -5.29 20.24
N LEU A 85 7.08 -5.16 18.97
CA LEU A 85 7.73 -3.99 18.40
C LEU A 85 6.66 -2.96 18.06
N ALA A 86 6.29 -2.16 19.07
CA ALA A 86 5.33 -1.06 18.90
C ALA A 86 5.94 0.00 17.97
N THR A 87 5.51 0.03 16.70
CA THR A 87 5.97 1.04 15.73
C THR A 87 5.46 2.45 16.05
N VAL A 88 4.42 2.58 16.90
CA VAL A 88 3.97 3.82 17.51
C VAL A 88 3.43 3.48 18.90
N GLN A 89 4.08 3.94 19.98
CA GLN A 89 3.46 3.88 21.30
C GLN A 89 2.22 4.77 21.31
N SER A 90 1.08 4.25 21.78
CA SER A 90 -0.15 5.03 21.82
C SER A 90 0.07 6.31 22.66
N LYS A 91 -0.48 7.45 22.19
CA LYS A 91 -0.40 8.72 22.93
C LYS A 91 -0.86 8.55 24.39
N GLN A 92 -1.87 7.72 24.62
CA GLN A 92 -2.39 7.40 25.94
C GLN A 92 -1.38 6.67 26.84
N GLN A 93 -0.64 5.70 26.30
CA GLN A 93 0.42 5.00 27.03
C GLN A 93 1.57 5.95 27.38
N MET A 94 1.97 6.82 26.43
CA MET A 94 2.98 7.84 26.70
C MET A 94 2.54 8.81 27.80
N MET A 95 1.28 9.28 27.77
CA MET A 95 0.75 10.15 28.82
C MET A 95 0.71 9.45 30.18
N ARG A 96 0.27 8.19 30.24
CA ARG A 96 0.29 7.38 31.48
C ARG A 96 1.69 7.28 32.07
N MET A 97 2.70 7.00 31.23
CA MET A 97 4.10 6.93 31.69
C MET A 97 4.63 8.29 32.16
N LYS A 98 4.25 9.40 31.52
CA LYS A 98 4.61 10.76 31.98
C LYS A 98 4.02 11.06 33.36
N VAL A 99 2.74 10.73 33.56
CA VAL A 99 2.07 10.92 34.86
C VAL A 99 2.72 10.07 35.95
N LEU A 100 2.99 8.79 35.70
CA LEU A 100 3.67 7.92 36.66
C LEU A 100 5.08 8.43 37.01
N LYS A 101 5.83 8.93 36.01
CA LYS A 101 7.17 9.47 36.22
C LYS A 101 7.15 10.73 37.09
N GLU A 102 6.19 11.61 36.87
CA GLU A 102 6.06 12.84 37.66
C GLU A 102 5.59 12.54 39.10
N MET A 103 4.68 11.59 39.24
CA MET A 103 4.23 11.10 40.55
C MET A 103 5.38 10.48 41.35
N ASN A 104 6.28 9.72 40.72
CA ASN A 104 7.46 9.18 41.39
C ASN A 104 8.52 10.25 41.72
N ARG A 105 8.63 11.30 40.89
CA ARG A 105 9.59 12.40 41.10
C ARG A 105 9.18 13.31 42.26
N SER A 106 7.89 13.59 42.39
CA SER A 106 7.30 14.46 43.42
C SER A 106 6.71 13.69 44.61
N GLY A 107 6.73 12.36 44.55
CA GLY A 107 6.04 11.49 45.48
C GLY A 107 6.65 11.44 46.88
N VAL A 108 5.90 10.78 47.78
CA VAL A 108 6.25 10.61 49.19
C VAL A 108 7.61 9.95 49.38
N ASP A 109 8.00 9.00 48.52
CA ASP A 109 9.31 8.33 48.59
C ASP A 109 10.49 9.26 48.30
N ALA A 110 10.32 10.21 47.37
CA ALA A 110 11.33 11.24 47.08
C ALA A 110 11.49 12.19 48.27
N MET A 111 10.36 12.61 48.87
CA MET A 111 10.36 13.42 50.09
C MET A 111 10.97 12.67 51.28
N ARG A 112 10.62 11.40 51.47
CA ARG A 112 11.12 10.53 52.53
C ARG A 112 12.64 10.35 52.43
N SER A 113 13.16 10.16 51.23
CA SER A 113 14.60 10.09 50.98
C SER A 113 15.29 11.41 51.33
N LYS A 114 14.72 12.55 50.94
CA LYS A 114 15.28 13.88 51.26
C LYS A 114 15.30 14.16 52.76
N ILE A 115 14.24 13.80 53.48
CA ILE A 115 14.15 13.94 54.94
C ILE A 115 15.14 12.98 55.62
N GLY A 116 15.24 11.74 55.14
CA GLY A 116 16.19 10.74 55.63
C GLY A 116 17.64 11.21 55.53
N MET A 117 18.03 11.76 54.37
CA MET A 117 19.38 12.31 54.15
C MET A 117 19.67 13.48 55.09
N LYS A 118 18.74 14.44 55.24
CA LYS A 118 18.89 15.57 56.18
C LYS A 118 19.01 15.09 57.62
N SER A 119 18.18 14.14 58.02
CA SER A 119 18.21 13.55 59.36
C SER A 119 19.51 12.80 59.63
N ASN A 120 20.06 12.11 58.63
CA ASN A 120 21.33 11.41 58.72
C ASN A 120 22.51 12.38 58.95
N VAL A 121 22.50 13.52 58.26
CA VAL A 121 23.49 14.57 58.45
C VAL A 121 23.39 15.15 59.86
N ILE A 122 22.20 15.60 60.28
CA ILE A 122 21.98 16.20 61.61
C ILE A 122 22.43 15.28 62.75
N ARG A 123 22.21 13.96 62.63
CA ARG A 123 22.62 12.99 63.66
C ARG A 123 24.12 12.73 63.72
N ASN A 124 24.84 12.95 62.62
CA ASN A 124 26.28 12.67 62.51
C ASN A 124 27.14 13.95 62.61
N LEU A 125 26.54 15.13 62.78
CA LEU A 125 27.30 16.36 62.98
C LEU A 125 27.84 16.45 64.42
N PRO A 126 29.09 16.90 64.62
CA PRO A 126 29.65 17.12 65.94
C PRO A 126 28.88 18.26 66.65
N LYS A 127 28.50 18.03 67.91
CA LYS A 127 27.61 18.90 68.71
C LYS A 127 28.34 20.12 69.27
N ASN A 128 28.90 20.94 68.39
CA ASN A 128 29.82 22.02 68.77
C ASN A 128 29.12 23.38 68.90
N VAL A 129 27.79 23.40 68.84
CA VAL A 129 26.98 24.61 68.97
C VAL A 129 25.83 24.30 69.92
N GLU A 130 25.87 24.90 71.10
CA GLU A 130 24.75 24.93 72.04
C GLU A 130 23.71 25.93 71.50
N HIS A 131 22.42 25.58 71.63
CA HIS A 131 21.30 26.40 71.18
C HIS A 131 21.10 27.64 72.06
#